data_AF-A0A812K5W0-F1
#
_entry.id   AF-A0A812K5W0-F1
#
_cell.length_a   1.000
_cell.length_b   1.000
_cell.length_c   1.000
_cell.angle_alpha   90.00
_cell.angle_beta   90.00
_cell.angle_gamma   90.00
#
_symmetry.space_group_name_H-M   'P 1'
#
loop_
_entity.id
_entity.type
_entity.pdbx_description
1 polymer ?
#
loop_
_entity_poly.entity_id
_entity_poly.type
_entity_poly.pdbx_seq_one_letter_code
_entity_poly.pdbx_strand_id
1 'polypeptide(L)'
;MSLEPVIWCIEYGLDRGDPFTRSCPQAEPFSDWYGAASALALLAQWFLTLDLSIFSTRVSAFVLACKQLLSEAALTVGAICFTVLAFSTAINALDRQVPQVDGVQGWTLTLLQLALDILPETTWQNLQSDVVIQIMVGAFGSLIFVFILNLLVAQMAESYGRVFVSLQGCARLSRASMVATMAGSIPRRRWSAFLLSLHLEEPLEFNEGDIGPAGGVRVLEPATAHQVLEDPILRFGGSTAPESPWPEPDEDQ
;
A
#
# COMPACT_ATOMS: atom_id res chain seq x y z
N MET A 1 -27.97 5.14 -21.93
CA MET A 1 -27.11 6.21 -22.47
C MET A 1 -25.70 5.68 -22.52
N SER A 2 -25.20 5.37 -23.71
CA SER A 2 -23.87 4.79 -23.90
C SER A 2 -22.82 5.91 -23.94
N LEU A 3 -21.88 5.88 -22.99
CA LEU A 3 -20.86 6.91 -22.74
C LEU A 3 -19.63 6.80 -23.64
N GLU A 4 -19.48 5.74 -24.43
CA GLU A 4 -18.25 5.51 -25.19
C GLU A 4 -18.21 6.32 -26.48
N PRO A 5 -17.19 7.18 -26.70
CA PRO A 5 -17.08 8.05 -27.87
C PRO A 5 -17.02 7.30 -29.19
N VAL A 6 -16.62 6.02 -29.18
CA VAL A 6 -16.64 5.14 -30.35
C VAL A 6 -18.04 5.03 -30.93
N ILE A 7 -19.08 4.97 -30.09
CA ILE A 7 -20.48 4.79 -30.53
C ILE A 7 -21.01 6.03 -31.27
N TRP A 8 -20.55 7.21 -30.86
CA TRP A 8 -20.89 8.49 -31.49
C TRP A 8 -20.23 8.65 -32.86
N CYS A 9 -19.12 7.94 -33.08
CA CYS A 9 -18.35 8.00 -34.31
C CYS A 9 -18.57 6.79 -35.24
N ILE A 10 -19.49 5.86 -34.93
CA ILE A 10 -19.73 4.65 -35.75
C ILE A 10 -20.09 5.02 -37.19
N GLU A 11 -21.07 5.90 -37.38
CA GLU A 11 -21.56 6.30 -38.72
C GLU A 11 -20.45 7.02 -39.51
N TYR A 12 -19.71 7.90 -38.85
CA TYR A 12 -18.58 8.62 -39.43
C TYR A 12 -17.40 7.70 -39.78
N GLY A 13 -17.15 6.67 -38.96
CA GLY A 13 -16.10 5.68 -39.16
C GLY A 13 -16.39 4.71 -40.29
N LEU A 14 -17.66 4.30 -40.44
CA LEU A 14 -18.13 3.46 -41.54
C LEU A 14 -17.89 4.12 -42.91
N ASP A 15 -18.14 5.43 -43.03
CA ASP A 15 -17.93 6.18 -44.27
C ASP A 15 -16.45 6.33 -44.66
N ARG A 16 -15.53 6.26 -43.69
CA ARG A 16 -14.08 6.39 -43.92
C ARG A 16 -13.30 5.08 -43.90
N GLY A 17 -13.97 3.95 -43.66
CA GLY A 17 -13.34 2.62 -43.56
C GLY A 17 -12.67 2.32 -42.22
N ASP A 18 -12.84 3.20 -41.21
CA ASP A 18 -12.31 3.04 -39.86
C ASP A 18 -13.47 3.04 -38.83
N PRO A 19 -14.15 1.90 -38.64
CA PRO A 19 -15.36 1.82 -37.80
C PRO A 19 -15.11 2.08 -36.30
N PHE A 20 -13.86 2.11 -35.86
CA PHE A 20 -13.46 2.33 -34.47
C PHE A 20 -12.71 3.65 -34.23
N THR A 21 -12.95 4.66 -35.07
CA THR A 21 -12.38 5.99 -34.84
C THR A 21 -12.96 6.62 -33.56
N ARG A 22 -12.10 7.33 -32.81
CA ARG A 22 -12.49 8.14 -31.65
C ARG A 22 -12.60 9.63 -31.98
N SER A 23 -12.21 10.00 -33.20
CA SER A 23 -12.13 11.37 -33.68
C SER A 23 -13.22 11.60 -34.72
N CYS A 24 -14.33 12.21 -34.30
CA CYS A 24 -15.40 12.68 -35.17
C CYS A 24 -15.95 14.01 -34.65
N PRO A 25 -16.51 14.87 -35.52
CA PRO A 25 -17.05 16.17 -35.11
C PRO A 25 -18.20 16.04 -34.08
N GLN A 26 -18.93 14.91 -34.07
CA GLN A 26 -19.96 14.65 -33.06
C GLN A 26 -19.40 14.38 -31.65
N ALA A 27 -18.16 13.89 -31.54
CA ALA A 27 -17.52 13.54 -30.26
C ALA A 27 -16.66 14.68 -29.68
N GLU A 28 -16.32 15.69 -30.48
CA GLU A 28 -15.47 16.83 -30.10
C GLU A 28 -15.88 17.52 -28.79
N PRO A 29 -17.17 17.86 -28.52
CA PRO A 29 -17.54 18.55 -27.29
C PRO A 29 -17.43 17.69 -26.02
N PHE A 30 -17.36 16.36 -26.15
CA PHE A 30 -17.29 15.43 -25.01
C PHE A 30 -15.91 14.78 -24.85
N SER A 31 -15.05 14.87 -25.86
CA SER A 31 -13.75 14.20 -25.92
C SER A 31 -12.84 14.60 -24.75
N ASP A 32 -12.77 15.89 -24.41
CA ASP A 32 -11.84 16.39 -23.39
C ASP A 32 -12.22 15.93 -21.97
N TRP A 33 -13.49 16.09 -21.59
CA TRP A 33 -13.96 15.64 -20.29
C TRP A 33 -13.93 14.12 -20.16
N TYR A 34 -14.35 13.40 -21.21
CA TYR A 34 -14.28 11.95 -21.25
C TYR A 34 -12.82 11.46 -21.16
N GLY A 35 -11.90 12.11 -21.86
CA GLY A 35 -10.47 11.83 -21.80
C GLY A 35 -9.91 12.03 -20.39
N ALA A 36 -10.22 13.15 -19.75
CA ALA A 36 -9.80 13.43 -18.37
C ALA A 36 -10.38 12.40 -17.37
N ALA A 37 -11.68 12.09 -17.49
CA ALA A 37 -12.34 11.10 -16.64
C ALA A 37 -11.77 9.68 -16.85
N SER A 38 -11.49 9.31 -18.09
CA SER A 38 -10.86 8.02 -18.43
C SER A 38 -9.43 7.93 -17.90
N ALA A 39 -8.65 9.02 -17.99
CA ALA A 39 -7.30 9.07 -17.44
C ALA A 39 -7.31 8.92 -15.90
N LEU A 40 -8.24 9.60 -15.22
CA LEU A 40 -8.44 9.44 -13.78
C LEU A 40 -8.88 8.03 -13.40
N ALA A 41 -9.78 7.42 -14.19
CA ALA A 41 -10.23 6.04 -13.96
C ALA A 41 -9.07 5.03 -14.11
N LEU A 42 -8.23 5.19 -15.14
CA LEU A 42 -7.06 4.34 -15.33
C LEU A 42 -6.03 4.52 -14.21
N LEU A 43 -5.80 5.76 -13.77
CA LEU A 43 -4.93 6.06 -12.64
C LEU A 43 -5.46 5.46 -11.33
N ALA A 44 -6.77 5.56 -11.08
CA ALA A 44 -7.42 4.90 -9.95
C ALA A 44 -7.29 3.37 -10.02
N GLN A 45 -7.43 2.79 -11.21
CA GLN A 45 -7.23 1.35 -11.41
C GLN A 45 -5.81 0.92 -11.04
N TRP A 46 -4.79 1.70 -11.42
CA TRP A 46 -3.41 1.44 -10.99
C TRP A 46 -3.24 1.54 -9.47
N PHE A 47 -3.91 2.48 -8.80
CA PHE A 47 -3.91 2.50 -7.33
C PHE A 47 -4.58 1.27 -6.72
N LEU A 48 -5.67 0.77 -7.30
CA LEU A 48 -6.30 -0.48 -6.86
C LEU A 48 -5.38 -1.69 -7.03
N THR A 49 -4.49 -1.70 -8.03
CA THR A 49 -3.51 -2.80 -8.15
C THR A 49 -2.54 -2.86 -6.97
N LEU A 50 -2.36 -1.78 -6.18
CA LEU A 50 -1.57 -1.82 -4.95
C LEU A 50 -2.18 -2.74 -3.89
N ASP A 51 -3.49 -3.02 -3.93
CA ASP A 51 -4.13 -3.97 -3.01
C ASP A 51 -3.69 -5.42 -3.26
N LEU A 52 -3.15 -5.72 -4.46
CA LEU A 52 -2.49 -7.00 -4.73
C LEU A 52 -1.22 -7.19 -3.89
N SER A 53 -0.72 -6.14 -3.22
CA SER A 53 0.37 -6.27 -2.25
C SER A 53 0.07 -7.25 -1.12
N ILE A 54 -1.20 -7.59 -0.86
CA ILE A 54 -1.60 -8.56 0.17
C ILE A 54 -1.02 -9.96 -0.04
N PHE A 55 -0.64 -10.32 -1.28
CA PHE A 55 0.01 -11.59 -1.56
C PHE A 55 1.40 -11.72 -0.90
N SER A 56 2.05 -10.60 -0.59
CA SER A 56 3.34 -10.58 0.10
C SER A 56 3.24 -9.75 1.39
N THR A 57 3.46 -10.40 2.54
CA THR A 57 3.43 -9.72 3.84
C THR A 57 4.47 -8.61 3.96
N ARG A 58 5.61 -8.71 3.26
CA ARG A 58 6.63 -7.65 3.22
C ARG A 58 6.16 -6.44 2.41
N VAL A 59 5.58 -6.66 1.23
CA VAL A 59 5.09 -5.57 0.37
C VAL A 59 3.87 -4.89 0.98
N SER A 60 2.94 -5.66 1.54
CA SER A 60 1.77 -5.12 2.25
C SER A 60 2.16 -4.26 3.46
N ALA A 61 3.14 -4.71 4.25
CA ALA A 61 3.66 -3.91 5.37
C ALA A 61 4.30 -2.59 4.89
N PHE A 62 5.04 -2.61 3.78
CA PHE A 62 5.62 -1.41 3.17
C PHE A 62 4.54 -0.45 2.65
N VAL A 63 3.53 -0.94 1.92
CA VAL A 63 2.41 -0.11 1.43
C VAL A 63 1.64 0.51 2.60
N LEU A 64 1.44 -0.24 3.68
CA LEU A 64 0.81 0.26 4.90
C LEU A 64 1.68 1.33 5.59
N ALA A 65 3.00 1.17 5.57
CA ALA A 65 3.93 2.19 6.05
C ALA A 65 3.81 3.47 5.22
N CYS A 66 3.83 3.38 3.88
CA CYS A 66 3.62 4.54 3.01
C CYS A 66 2.29 5.25 3.29
N LYS A 67 1.19 4.50 3.51
CA LYS A 67 -0.12 5.09 3.86
C LYS A 67 -0.08 5.85 5.19
N GLN A 68 0.58 5.30 6.20
CA GLN A 68 0.69 5.96 7.50
C GLN A 68 1.56 7.23 7.43
N LEU A 69 2.69 7.13 6.74
CA LEU A 69 3.66 8.22 6.55
C LEU A 69 3.14 9.33 5.64
N LEU A 70 2.09 9.07 4.86
CA LEU A 70 1.47 10.07 3.98
C LEU A 70 0.98 11.29 4.76
N SER A 71 0.54 11.11 6.01
CA SER A 71 0.10 12.21 6.87
C SER A 71 1.25 13.16 7.24
N GLU A 72 2.42 12.61 7.58
CA GLU A 72 3.64 13.38 7.87
C GLU A 72 4.15 14.11 6.60
N ALA A 73 4.12 13.42 5.46
CA ALA A 73 4.45 14.02 4.17
C ALA A 73 3.52 15.18 3.82
N ALA A 74 2.21 15.03 4.04
CA ALA A 74 1.20 16.05 3.73
C ALA A 74 1.41 17.33 4.56
N LEU A 75 1.77 17.20 5.84
CA LEU A 75 2.11 18.35 6.69
C LEU A 75 3.32 19.11 6.15
N THR A 76 4.34 18.38 5.68
CA THR A 76 5.54 19.01 5.12
C THR A 76 5.25 19.69 3.79
N VAL A 77 4.45 19.06 2.91
CA VAL A 77 3.97 19.72 1.68
C VAL A 77 3.19 20.98 2.01
N GLY A 78 2.34 20.96 3.05
CA GLY A 78 1.64 22.14 3.55
C GLY A 78 2.61 23.25 3.99
N ALA A 79 3.67 22.92 4.70
CA ALA A 79 4.71 23.85 5.11
C ALA A 79 5.47 24.46 3.91
N ILE A 80 5.79 23.64 2.90
CA ILE A 80 6.40 24.11 1.64
C ILE A 80 5.46 25.08 0.92
N CYS A 81 4.19 24.71 0.72
CA CYS A 81 3.20 25.57 0.07
C CYS A 81 3.03 26.91 0.81
N PHE A 82 2.96 26.88 2.15
CA PHE A 82 2.90 28.09 2.96
C PHE A 82 4.14 28.96 2.77
N THR A 83 5.33 28.36 2.79
CA THR A 83 6.61 29.07 2.60
C THR A 83 6.70 29.69 1.20
N VAL A 84 6.29 28.94 0.16
CA VAL A 84 6.23 29.45 -1.23
C VAL A 84 5.32 30.67 -1.31
N LEU A 85 4.11 30.62 -0.75
CA LEU A 85 3.17 31.74 -0.78
C LEU A 85 3.69 32.95 0.02
N ALA A 86 4.29 32.70 1.19
CA ALA A 86 4.86 33.75 2.03
C ALA A 86 6.01 34.49 1.32
N PHE A 87 6.95 33.76 0.72
CA PHE A 87 8.06 34.39 0.00
C PHE A 87 7.61 35.01 -1.33
N SER A 88 6.65 34.39 -2.03
CA SER A 88 6.08 34.93 -3.26
C SER A 88 5.43 36.29 -3.04
N THR A 89 4.59 36.41 -2.02
CA THR A 89 3.96 37.69 -1.66
C THR A 89 4.97 38.72 -1.16
N ALA A 90 5.98 38.31 -0.39
CA ALA A 90 7.04 39.19 0.06
C ALA A 90 7.87 39.75 -1.10
N ILE A 91 8.33 38.90 -2.03
CA ILE A 91 9.12 39.33 -3.20
C ILE A 91 8.28 40.22 -4.12
N ASN A 92 7.01 39.87 -4.36
CA ASN A 92 6.13 40.70 -5.18
C ASN A 92 5.91 42.11 -4.57
N ALA A 93 5.94 42.24 -3.24
CA ALA A 93 5.81 43.53 -2.56
C ALA A 93 7.05 44.44 -2.71
N LEU A 94 8.20 43.90 -3.15
CA LEU A 94 9.40 44.71 -3.40
C LEU A 94 9.33 45.51 -4.71
N ASP A 95 8.29 45.31 -5.53
CA ASP A 95 8.01 46.02 -6.79
C ASP A 95 9.24 46.14 -7.72
N ARG A 96 10.03 45.06 -7.78
CA ARG A 96 11.18 44.97 -8.68
C ARG A 96 10.79 44.18 -9.91
N GLN A 97 10.81 44.86 -11.06
CA GLN A 97 10.40 44.29 -12.34
C GLN A 97 11.48 43.30 -12.81
N VAL A 98 11.16 42.01 -12.74
CA VAL A 98 11.97 40.96 -13.36
C VAL A 98 11.27 40.54 -14.65
N PRO A 99 11.93 40.61 -15.81
CA PRO A 99 11.31 40.19 -17.06
C PRO A 99 10.88 38.72 -16.95
N GLN A 100 9.63 38.44 -17.34
CA GLN A 100 8.96 37.12 -17.35
C GLN A 100 8.33 36.65 -16.02
N VAL A 101 8.48 37.38 -14.91
CA VAL A 101 7.89 36.99 -13.61
C VAL A 101 7.10 38.16 -13.03
N ASP A 102 5.90 38.36 -13.55
CA ASP A 102 4.99 39.40 -13.06
C ASP A 102 3.87 38.82 -12.19
N GLY A 103 3.64 39.48 -11.05
CA GLY A 103 2.57 39.16 -10.11
C GLY A 103 2.87 37.98 -9.18
N VAL A 104 2.03 37.85 -8.15
CA VAL A 104 2.15 36.80 -7.11
C VAL A 104 2.06 35.40 -7.71
N GLN A 105 1.27 35.19 -8.77
CA GLN A 105 1.16 33.88 -9.40
C GLN A 105 2.45 33.47 -10.10
N GLY A 106 3.11 34.41 -10.80
CA GLY A 106 4.42 34.19 -11.42
C GLY A 106 5.45 33.79 -10.37
N TRP A 107 5.61 34.58 -9.32
CA TRP A 107 6.53 34.29 -8.22
C TRP A 107 6.23 32.97 -7.52
N THR A 108 4.96 32.61 -7.34
CA THR A 108 4.55 31.34 -6.74
C THR A 108 5.02 30.16 -7.60
N LEU A 109 4.83 30.23 -8.92
CA LEU A 109 5.28 29.18 -9.84
C LEU A 109 6.80 29.09 -9.91
N THR A 110 7.50 30.23 -9.97
CA THR A 110 8.98 30.26 -10.01
C THR A 110 9.58 29.69 -8.72
N LEU A 111 9.06 30.07 -7.55
CA LEU A 111 9.53 29.53 -6.27
C LEU A 111 9.14 28.06 -6.08
N LEU A 112 8.00 27.62 -6.62
CA LEU A 112 7.61 26.21 -6.62
C LEU A 112 8.53 25.38 -7.53
N GLN A 113 8.85 25.88 -8.73
CA GLN A 113 9.83 25.26 -9.62
C GLN A 113 11.20 25.17 -8.97
N LEU A 114 11.60 26.21 -8.23
CA LEU A 114 12.83 26.19 -7.45
C LEU A 114 12.78 25.17 -6.31
N ALA A 115 11.67 25.09 -5.56
CA ALA A 115 11.52 24.10 -4.48
C ALA A 115 11.53 22.65 -4.99
N LEU A 116 11.08 22.43 -6.23
CA LEU A 116 11.10 21.13 -6.89
C LEU A 116 12.41 20.85 -7.66
N ASP A 117 13.34 21.81 -7.72
CA ASP A 117 14.59 21.74 -8.49
C ASP A 117 14.38 21.55 -10.01
N ILE A 118 13.36 22.22 -10.57
CA ILE A 118 12.99 22.17 -12.01
C ILE A 118 13.14 23.56 -12.66
N LEU A 119 13.79 24.51 -11.99
CA LEU A 119 13.88 25.89 -12.48
C LEU A 119 14.75 25.99 -13.74
N PRO A 120 14.28 26.60 -14.85
CA PRO A 120 15.08 26.82 -16.04
C PRO A 120 16.29 27.75 -15.80
N GLU A 121 17.41 27.44 -16.43
CA GLU A 121 18.66 28.22 -16.28
C GLU A 121 18.51 29.68 -16.71
N THR A 122 17.73 29.95 -17.76
CA THR A 122 17.47 31.32 -18.25
C THR A 122 16.76 32.18 -17.19
N THR A 123 15.79 31.60 -16.49
CA THR A 123 15.06 32.26 -15.41
C THR A 123 16.00 32.52 -14.23
N TRP A 124 16.86 31.55 -13.89
CA TRP A 124 17.85 31.70 -12.83
C TRP A 124 18.82 32.86 -13.08
N GLN A 125 19.34 32.98 -14.31
CA GLN A 125 20.24 34.08 -14.69
C GLN A 125 19.55 35.46 -14.55
N ASN A 126 18.25 35.56 -14.88
CA ASN A 126 17.49 36.79 -14.71
C ASN A 126 17.29 37.14 -13.22
N LEU A 127 17.02 36.16 -12.36
CA LEU A 127 16.91 36.34 -10.91
C LEU A 127 18.25 36.81 -10.31
N GLN A 128 19.37 36.41 -10.90
CA GLN A 128 20.70 36.84 -10.48
C GLN A 128 21.03 38.30 -10.85
N SER A 129 20.21 39.00 -11.63
CA SER A 129 20.49 40.41 -11.95
C SER A 129 20.31 41.36 -10.76
N ASP A 130 19.50 40.98 -9.77
CA ASP A 130 19.16 41.82 -8.62
C ASP A 130 19.60 41.20 -7.29
N VAL A 131 20.50 41.89 -6.58
CA VAL A 131 21.08 41.44 -5.30
C VAL A 131 20.01 41.18 -4.23
N VAL A 132 18.95 41.99 -4.16
CA VAL A 132 17.92 41.82 -3.12
C VAL A 132 17.07 40.58 -3.39
N ILE A 133 16.73 40.34 -4.65
CA ILE A 133 16.00 39.14 -5.07
C ILE A 133 16.85 37.90 -4.84
N GLN A 134 18.14 37.93 -5.19
CA GLN A 134 19.07 36.85 -4.92
C GLN A 134 19.12 36.48 -3.44
N ILE A 135 19.18 37.46 -2.53
CA ILE A 135 19.20 37.20 -1.08
C ILE A 135 17.89 36.54 -0.64
N MET A 136 16.73 37.04 -1.08
CA MET A 136 15.43 36.48 -0.71
C MET A 136 15.23 35.06 -1.26
N VAL A 137 15.61 34.82 -2.52
CA VAL A 137 15.53 33.51 -3.18
C VAL A 137 16.54 32.54 -2.56
N GLY A 138 17.75 33.01 -2.21
CA GLY A 138 18.76 32.21 -1.52
C GLY A 138 18.32 31.83 -0.10
N ALA A 139 17.72 32.77 0.64
CA ALA A 139 17.14 32.49 1.95
C ALA A 139 16.01 31.46 1.86
N PHE A 140 15.10 31.62 0.90
CA PHE A 140 14.06 30.64 0.59
C PHE A 140 14.64 29.26 0.27
N GLY A 141 15.62 29.19 -0.65
CA GLY A 141 16.27 27.93 -1.03
C GLY A 141 16.94 27.26 0.17
N SER A 142 17.63 28.02 1.03
CA SER A 142 18.23 27.47 2.25
C SER A 142 17.18 26.89 3.20
N LEU A 143 16.04 27.58 3.37
CA LEU A 143 14.95 27.11 4.22
C LEU A 143 14.31 25.81 3.67
N ILE A 144 14.14 25.71 2.35
CA ILE A 144 13.58 24.51 1.72
C ILE A 144 14.58 23.35 1.78
N PHE A 145 15.77 23.52 1.20
CA PHE A 145 16.71 22.41 0.98
C PHE A 145 17.49 22.02 2.23
N VAL A 146 17.94 23.00 3.01
CA VAL A 146 18.76 22.73 4.20
C VAL A 146 17.88 22.39 5.40
N PHE A 147 16.74 23.05 5.56
CA PHE A 147 15.90 22.85 6.73
C PHE A 147 14.73 21.89 6.48
N ILE A 148 13.77 22.27 5.64
CA ILE A 148 12.50 21.54 5.51
C ILE A 148 12.69 20.12 4.95
N LEU A 149 13.47 19.94 3.88
CA LEU A 149 13.68 18.62 3.29
C LEU A 149 14.50 17.70 4.19
N ASN A 150 15.53 18.21 4.87
CA ASN A 150 16.30 17.39 5.82
C ASN A 150 15.46 17.01 7.04
N LEU A 151 14.60 17.90 7.52
CA LEU A 151 13.66 17.61 8.59
C LEU A 151 12.67 16.54 8.16
N LEU A 152 12.14 16.58 6.93
CA LEU A 152 11.28 15.54 6.37
C LEU A 152 11.97 14.17 6.35
N VAL A 153 13.21 14.10 5.86
CA VAL A 153 13.96 12.83 5.82
C VAL A 153 14.19 12.30 7.23
N ALA A 154 14.56 13.16 8.18
CA ALA A 154 14.77 12.77 9.57
C ALA A 154 13.48 12.23 10.21
N GLN A 155 12.36 12.93 10.01
CA GLN A 155 11.05 12.51 10.51
C GLN A 155 10.62 11.17 9.92
N MET A 156 10.71 11.01 8.59
CA MET A 156 10.35 9.76 7.92
C MET A 156 11.21 8.59 8.38
N ALA A 157 12.51 8.80 8.59
CA ALA A 157 13.40 7.74 9.05
C ALA A 157 13.03 7.27 10.46
N GLU A 158 12.74 8.21 11.37
CA GLU A 158 12.36 7.89 12.75
C GLU A 158 10.99 7.21 12.82
N SER A 159 9.98 7.76 12.14
CA SER A 159 8.62 7.25 12.16
C SER A 159 8.54 5.87 11.49
N TYR A 160 9.26 5.66 10.40
CA TYR A 160 9.38 4.34 9.76
C TYR A 160 9.98 3.31 10.71
N GLY A 161 11.10 3.62 11.36
CA GLY A 161 11.78 2.70 12.29
C GLY A 161 10.90 2.29 13.48
N ARG A 162 10.11 3.23 14.03
CA ARG A 162 9.24 2.98 15.18
C ARG A 162 8.04 2.09 14.82
N VAL A 163 7.49 2.23 13.62
CA VAL A 163 6.18 1.67 13.26
C VAL A 163 6.30 0.37 12.46
N PHE A 164 7.43 0.12 11.78
CA PHE A 164 7.60 -1.01 10.84
C PHE A 164 7.26 -2.39 11.42
N VAL A 165 7.71 -2.70 12.65
CA VAL A 165 7.44 -4.02 13.28
C VAL A 165 5.95 -4.22 13.52
N SER A 166 5.26 -3.21 14.05
CA SER A 166 3.81 -3.25 14.28
C SER A 166 3.03 -3.38 12.98
N LEU A 167 3.47 -2.72 11.90
CA LEU A 167 2.82 -2.80 10.59
C LEU A 167 2.89 -4.20 9.98
N GLN A 168 3.96 -4.96 10.24
CA GLN A 168 4.02 -6.35 9.80
C GLN A 168 2.94 -7.21 10.48
N GLY A 169 2.66 -6.96 11.76
CA GLY A 169 1.55 -7.58 12.49
C GLY A 169 0.19 -7.20 11.89
N CYS A 170 -0.04 -5.89 11.65
CA CYS A 170 -1.26 -5.40 11.02
C CYS A 170 -1.47 -6.01 9.62
N ALA A 171 -0.40 -6.15 8.82
CA ALA A 171 -0.48 -6.77 7.49
C ALA A 171 -0.92 -8.25 7.58
N ARG A 172 -0.42 -9.00 8.57
CA ARG A 172 -0.86 -10.39 8.82
C ARG A 172 -2.33 -10.44 9.23
N LEU A 173 -2.76 -9.56 10.13
CA LEU A 173 -4.15 -9.48 10.59
C LEU A 173 -5.11 -9.13 9.44
N SER A 174 -4.75 -8.13 8.63
CA SER A 174 -5.53 -7.73 7.46
C SER A 174 -5.70 -8.89 6.47
N ARG A 175 -4.62 -9.64 6.21
CA ARG A 175 -4.68 -10.85 5.40
C ARG A 175 -5.59 -11.92 6.00
N ALA A 176 -5.47 -12.19 7.31
CA ALA A 176 -6.34 -13.17 7.98
C ALA A 176 -7.82 -12.77 7.88
N SER A 177 -8.13 -11.49 8.09
CA SER A 177 -9.48 -10.95 7.91
C SER A 177 -9.99 -11.15 6.48
N MET A 178 -9.15 -10.88 5.47
CA MET A 178 -9.54 -11.09 4.07
C MET A 178 -9.74 -12.58 3.75
N VAL A 179 -8.90 -13.46 4.27
CA VAL A 179 -9.10 -14.91 4.11
C VAL A 179 -10.40 -15.36 4.76
N ALA A 180 -10.75 -14.84 5.94
CA ALA A 180 -12.01 -15.15 6.61
C ALA A 180 -13.24 -14.66 5.80
N THR A 181 -13.19 -13.45 5.23
CA THR A 181 -14.28 -12.95 4.38
C THR A 181 -14.39 -13.73 3.08
N MET A 182 -13.26 -14.08 2.46
CA MET A 182 -13.23 -14.93 1.26
C MET A 182 -13.67 -16.36 1.54
N ALA A 183 -13.42 -16.91 2.73
CA ALA A 183 -13.93 -18.22 3.11
C ALA A 183 -15.47 -18.24 3.10
N GLY A 184 -16.11 -17.13 3.50
CA GLY A 184 -17.57 -16.98 3.43
C GLY A 184 -18.15 -16.97 2.00
N SER A 185 -17.34 -16.64 0.98
CA SER A 185 -17.78 -16.67 -0.42
C SER A 185 -17.59 -18.02 -1.10
N ILE A 186 -17.01 -19.01 -0.40
CA ILE A 186 -16.81 -20.36 -0.95
C ILE A 186 -18.18 -21.05 -1.08
N PRO A 187 -18.52 -21.58 -2.28
CA PRO A 187 -19.77 -22.32 -2.45
C PRO A 187 -19.77 -23.58 -1.59
N ARG A 188 -20.92 -23.88 -0.95
CA ARG A 188 -21.08 -25.02 -0.02
C ARG A 188 -20.57 -26.34 -0.60
N ARG A 189 -20.83 -26.60 -1.89
CA ARG A 189 -20.35 -27.82 -2.57
C ARG A 189 -18.83 -27.98 -2.49
N ARG A 190 -18.07 -26.91 -2.73
CA ARG A 190 -16.60 -26.94 -2.70
C ARG A 190 -16.08 -27.06 -1.27
N TRP A 191 -16.74 -26.38 -0.33
CA TRP A 191 -16.42 -26.48 1.09
C TRP A 191 -16.66 -27.89 1.64
N SER A 192 -17.80 -28.51 1.34
CA SER A 192 -18.10 -29.88 1.75
C SER A 192 -17.15 -30.90 1.11
N ALA A 193 -16.81 -30.74 -0.17
CA ALA A 193 -15.82 -31.60 -0.81
C ALA A 193 -14.43 -31.48 -0.16
N PHE A 194 -14.04 -30.27 0.24
CA PHE A 194 -12.81 -30.04 1.00
C PHE A 194 -12.86 -30.72 2.38
N LEU A 195 -13.93 -30.56 3.15
CA LEU A 195 -14.09 -31.23 4.44
C LEU A 195 -14.02 -32.76 4.32
N LEU A 196 -14.67 -33.34 3.31
CA LEU A 196 -14.59 -34.77 3.03
C LEU A 196 -13.16 -35.20 2.68
N SER A 197 -12.40 -34.38 1.93
CA SER A 197 -11.01 -34.71 1.57
C SER A 197 -10.05 -34.73 2.76
N LEU A 198 -10.42 -34.14 3.91
CA LEU A 198 -9.61 -34.17 5.12
C LEU A 198 -9.72 -35.49 5.89
N HIS A 199 -10.67 -36.37 5.54
CA HIS A 199 -10.89 -37.66 6.22
C HIS A 199 -10.98 -37.55 7.75
N LEU A 200 -11.56 -36.46 8.26
CA LEU A 200 -11.65 -36.19 9.70
C LEU A 200 -12.52 -37.22 10.45
N GLU A 201 -13.29 -38.04 9.75
CA GLU A 201 -14.07 -39.12 10.35
C GLU A 201 -13.26 -40.40 10.57
N GLU A 202 -12.08 -40.51 9.94
CA GLU A 202 -11.22 -41.68 10.06
C GLU A 202 -10.37 -41.61 11.35
N PRO A 203 -10.23 -42.72 12.10
CA PRO A 203 -9.30 -42.80 13.22
C PRO A 203 -7.87 -42.55 12.77
N LEU A 204 -7.12 -41.73 13.52
CA LEU A 204 -5.73 -41.44 13.21
C LEU A 204 -4.79 -42.48 13.82
N GLU A 205 -3.98 -43.14 13.00
CA GLU A 205 -2.92 -44.01 13.51
C GLU A 205 -1.71 -43.19 13.99
N PHE A 206 -1.35 -43.33 15.26
CA PHE A 206 -0.17 -42.69 15.86
C PHE A 206 1.11 -43.47 15.56
N ASN A 207 1.06 -44.80 15.70
CA ASN A 207 2.12 -45.76 15.40
C ASN A 207 1.49 -47.08 14.95
N GLU A 208 2.30 -48.01 14.43
CA GLU A 208 1.84 -49.33 14.00
C GLU A 208 1.06 -50.05 15.12
N GLY A 209 -0.27 -50.14 14.96
CA GLY A 209 -1.17 -50.77 15.94
C GLY A 209 -1.74 -49.84 17.03
N ASP A 210 -1.40 -48.55 17.03
CA ASP A 210 -1.90 -47.55 17.98
C ASP A 210 -2.90 -46.62 17.27
N ILE A 211 -4.18 -46.98 17.35
CA ILE A 211 -5.28 -46.25 16.71
C ILE A 211 -5.78 -45.17 17.65
N GLY A 212 -5.50 -43.92 17.28
CA GLY A 212 -5.98 -42.72 17.91
C GLY A 212 -7.40 -42.33 17.51
N PRO A 213 -7.97 -41.31 18.19
CA PRO A 213 -9.31 -40.82 17.91
C PRO A 213 -9.42 -40.16 16.52
N ALA A 214 -10.63 -40.18 15.95
CA ALA A 214 -10.96 -39.42 14.75
C ALA A 214 -11.03 -37.90 15.03
N GLY A 215 -11.01 -37.09 13.97
CA GLY A 215 -11.17 -35.63 14.05
C GLY A 215 -9.89 -34.83 13.91
N GLY A 216 -8.75 -35.47 13.65
CA GLY A 216 -7.46 -34.80 13.52
C GLY A 216 -6.83 -34.91 12.13
N VAL A 217 -5.70 -34.22 11.96
CA VAL A 217 -4.83 -34.33 10.78
C VAL A 217 -3.44 -34.75 11.24
N ARG A 218 -2.89 -35.83 10.65
CA ARG A 218 -1.53 -36.29 10.96
C ARG A 218 -0.51 -35.34 10.35
N VAL A 219 0.40 -34.83 11.18
CA VAL A 219 1.51 -33.96 10.76
C VAL A 219 2.82 -34.63 11.16
N LEU A 220 3.77 -34.69 10.23
CA LEU A 220 5.14 -35.12 10.53
C LEU A 220 5.89 -33.94 11.12
N GLU A 221 6.30 -34.07 12.38
CA GLU A 221 7.10 -33.07 13.06
C GLU A 221 8.53 -33.62 13.30
N PRO A 222 9.59 -32.82 13.06
CA PRO A 222 10.93 -33.24 13.42
C PRO A 222 11.07 -33.38 14.93
N ALA A 223 11.63 -34.50 15.40
CA ALA A 223 11.82 -34.80 16.83
C ALA A 223 12.66 -33.74 17.60
N THR A 224 13.36 -32.86 16.89
CA THR A 224 14.15 -31.77 17.46
C THR A 224 13.38 -30.46 17.67
N ALA A 225 12.18 -30.30 17.11
CA ALA A 225 11.38 -29.07 17.27
C ALA A 225 10.90 -28.86 18.70
N HIS A 226 10.55 -29.96 19.38
CA HIS A 226 10.15 -30.00 20.78
C HIS A 226 10.86 -31.16 21.45
N GLN A 227 12.06 -30.91 22.00
CA GLN A 227 12.80 -31.92 22.75
C GLN A 227 12.02 -32.27 24.03
N VAL A 228 11.31 -33.39 23.96
CA VAL A 228 10.68 -34.03 25.11
C VAL A 228 11.78 -34.87 25.78
N LEU A 229 12.37 -34.35 26.86
CA LEU A 229 13.46 -35.01 27.61
C LEU A 229 12.94 -36.20 28.43
N GLU A 230 11.64 -36.19 28.78
CA GLU A 230 10.95 -37.21 29.56
C GLU A 230 9.61 -37.52 28.89
N ASP A 231 9.31 -38.78 28.59
CA ASP A 231 8.03 -39.17 27.97
C ASP A 231 6.89 -38.87 28.97
N PRO A 232 5.99 -37.91 28.69
CA PRO A 232 4.89 -37.58 29.62
C PRO A 232 3.79 -38.66 29.59
N ILE A 233 3.86 -39.63 28.68
CA ILE A 233 2.85 -40.66 28.52
C ILE A 233 3.24 -41.88 29.34
N LEU A 234 2.53 -42.10 30.44
CA LEU A 234 2.61 -43.34 31.21
C LEU A 234 1.90 -44.45 30.42
N ARG A 235 2.68 -45.41 29.92
CA ARG A 235 2.16 -46.56 29.16
C ARG A 235 2.04 -47.75 30.09
N PHE A 236 0.83 -48.25 30.30
CA PHE A 236 0.62 -49.50 31.03
C PHE A 236 0.23 -50.60 30.05
N GLY A 237 0.91 -51.74 30.13
CA GLY A 237 0.52 -52.95 29.40
C GLY A 237 -0.54 -53.72 30.18
N GLY A 238 -1.60 -54.18 29.52
CA GLY A 238 -2.64 -54.99 30.16
C GLY A 238 -4.00 -54.91 29.49
N SER A 239 -4.97 -55.67 30.00
CA SER A 239 -6.37 -55.56 29.58
C SER A 239 -7.03 -54.39 30.29
N THR A 240 -7.83 -53.58 29.59
CA THR A 240 -8.63 -52.48 30.16
C THR A 240 -9.92 -52.97 30.82
N ALA A 241 -9.99 -54.25 31.20
CA ALA A 241 -11.14 -54.86 31.83
C ALA A 241 -11.37 -54.29 33.24
N PRO A 242 -12.63 -54.20 33.73
CA PRO A 242 -12.94 -53.70 35.06
C PRO A 242 -12.25 -54.46 36.21
N GLU A 243 -11.85 -55.72 35.94
CA GLU A 243 -11.17 -56.60 36.89
C GLU A 243 -9.66 -56.32 37.01
N SER A 244 -9.11 -55.48 36.13
CA SER A 244 -7.70 -55.08 36.10
C SER A 244 -7.58 -53.55 36.04
N PRO A 245 -7.87 -52.83 37.13
CA PRO A 245 -7.76 -51.37 37.16
C PRO A 245 -6.33 -50.89 36.95
N TRP A 246 -6.18 -49.64 36.53
CA TRP A 246 -4.88 -48.99 36.37
C TRP A 246 -4.13 -48.96 37.70
N PRO A 247 -2.79 -49.11 37.70
CA PRO A 247 -1.99 -48.97 38.92
C PRO A 247 -2.17 -47.57 39.50
N GLU A 248 -2.25 -47.48 40.82
CA GLU A 248 -2.21 -46.18 41.51
C GLU A 248 -0.82 -45.55 41.33
N PRO A 249 -0.74 -44.23 41.10
CA PRO A 249 0.56 -43.56 41.03
C PRO A 249 1.27 -43.66 42.38
N ASP A 250 2.53 -44.10 42.38
CA ASP A 250 3.35 -44.14 43.59
C ASP A 250 3.51 -42.72 44.15
N GLU A 251 3.19 -42.51 45.43
CA GLU A 251 3.20 -41.18 46.10
C GLU A 251 4.62 -40.57 46.25
N ASP A 252 5.68 -41.30 45.88
CA ASP A 252 7.09 -40.97 46.17
C ASP A 252 7.96 -40.64 44.92
N GLN A 253 7.37 -40.26 43.78
CA GLN A 253 8.11 -39.72 42.61
C GLN A 253 7.74 -38.28 42.27
#